data_AF-A0A7S2PCV5-F1
#
_entry.id   AF-A0A7S2PCV5-F1
#
_cell.length_a   1.000
_cell.length_b   1.000
_cell.length_c   1.000
_cell.angle_alpha   90.00
_cell.angle_beta   90.00
_cell.angle_gamma   90.00
#
_symmetry.space_group_name_H-M   'P 1'
#
loop_
_entity.id
_entity.type
_entity.pdbx_description
1 polymer ?
#
loop_
_entity_poly.entity_id
_entity_poly.type
_entity_poly.pdbx_seq_one_letter_code
_entity_poly.pdbx_strand_id
1 'polypeptide(L)'
;MRAAVEPRPRLAGVFPLANTAMSVGQDEFSYAHFILGDFFVAESSPCRFDTKMALKEDYDYTAAHLAEHGSVLRCNRLIIRAKHATNAGGAVATRDKKGEEERRNIQILMDKWPGAFMPNGRRKDEVIL
;
A
#
# COMPACT_ATOMS: atom_id res chain seq x y z
N MET A 1 -9.60 -1.48 12.96
CA MET A 1 -8.99 -2.44 13.93
C MET A 1 -8.21 -1.66 14.99
N ARG A 2 -8.30 -2.01 16.28
CA ARG A 2 -7.46 -1.39 17.33
C ARG A 2 -6.09 -2.07 17.33
N ALA A 3 -5.00 -1.28 17.36
CA ALA A 3 -3.64 -1.81 17.45
C ALA A 3 -3.40 -2.53 18.79
N ALA A 4 -2.52 -3.54 18.80
CA ALA A 4 -2.10 -4.26 19.99
C ALA A 4 -1.38 -3.36 21.01
N VAL A 5 -1.34 -3.78 22.29
CA VAL A 5 -0.77 -3.04 23.43
C VAL A 5 0.71 -2.66 23.21
N GLU A 6 1.45 -3.46 22.44
CA GLU A 6 2.68 -3.07 21.77
C GLU A 6 2.66 -3.61 20.33
N PRO A 7 2.59 -2.74 19.30
CA PRO A 7 2.61 -3.20 17.91
C PRO A 7 3.96 -3.84 17.56
N ARG A 8 3.93 -5.02 16.94
CA ARG A 8 5.11 -5.75 16.42
C ARG A 8 5.02 -5.91 14.91
N PRO A 9 5.12 -4.80 14.15
CA PRO A 9 4.95 -4.83 12.71
C PRO A 9 6.09 -5.60 12.05
N ARG A 10 5.74 -6.42 11.05
CA ARG A 10 6.71 -7.13 10.18
C ARG A 10 6.88 -6.48 8.81
N LEU A 11 6.10 -5.44 8.54
CA LEU A 11 6.20 -4.60 7.35
C LEU A 11 6.32 -3.15 7.80
N ALA A 12 7.29 -2.45 7.24
CA ALA A 12 7.44 -1.03 7.43
C ALA A 12 7.72 -0.29 6.13
N GLY A 13 7.37 0.98 6.10
CA GLY A 13 7.71 1.86 4.98
C GLY A 13 7.66 3.32 5.38
N VAL A 14 7.47 4.17 4.38
CA VAL A 14 7.67 5.62 4.48
C VAL A 14 6.43 6.38 4.07
N PHE A 15 6.44 7.70 4.25
CA PHE A 15 5.34 8.53 3.81
C PHE A 15 5.14 8.39 2.28
N PRO A 16 3.94 8.05 1.79
CA PRO A 16 3.73 7.61 0.41
C PRO A 16 3.67 8.77 -0.60
N LEU A 17 3.72 10.02 -0.11
CA LEU A 17 3.63 11.21 -0.95
C LEU A 17 4.91 12.03 -0.82
N ALA A 18 5.38 12.59 -1.93
CA ALA A 18 6.49 13.54 -1.93
C ALA A 18 6.13 14.94 -1.36
N ASN A 19 4.94 15.10 -0.77
CA ASN A 19 4.49 16.35 -0.16
C ASN A 19 4.84 16.36 1.33
N THR A 20 5.96 17.01 1.67
CA THR A 20 6.48 17.17 3.04
C THR A 20 5.48 17.83 3.98
N ALA A 21 4.69 18.82 3.51
CA ALA A 21 3.73 19.52 4.35
C ALA A 21 2.64 18.60 4.91
N MET A 22 2.23 17.60 4.13
CA MET A 22 1.25 16.61 4.55
C MET A 22 1.81 15.63 5.61
N SER A 23 3.13 15.44 5.64
CA SER A 23 3.78 14.52 6.57
C SER A 23 4.02 15.15 7.95
N VAL A 24 4.21 16.47 8.01
CA VAL A 24 4.39 17.24 9.25
C VAL A 24 3.14 17.22 10.13
N GLY A 25 1.95 17.21 9.52
CA GLY A 25 0.66 17.14 10.23
C GLY A 25 0.29 15.75 10.76
N GLN A 26 1.17 14.76 10.58
CA GLN A 26 0.98 13.39 11.07
C GLN A 26 1.92 13.11 12.25
N ASP A 27 1.54 12.12 13.06
CA ASP A 27 2.45 11.53 14.05
C ASP A 27 3.74 11.04 13.38
N GLU A 28 4.84 10.99 14.11
CA GLU A 28 6.12 10.52 13.55
C GLU A 28 6.02 9.10 12.99
N PHE A 29 5.32 8.22 13.72
CA PHE A 29 5.06 6.84 13.34
C PHE A 29 3.57 6.54 13.32
N SER A 30 3.14 5.70 12.38
CA SER A 30 1.76 5.22 12.33
C SER A 30 1.70 3.72 12.08
N TYR A 31 0.68 3.05 12.63
CA TYR A 31 0.68 1.59 12.73
C TYR A 31 -0.40 0.85 11.92
N ALA A 32 -1.30 1.59 11.25
CA ALA A 32 -2.45 1.04 10.54
C ALA A 32 -2.68 1.76 9.20
N HIS A 33 -1.59 2.08 8.48
CA HIS A 33 -1.65 2.86 7.24
C HIS A 33 -1.06 2.09 6.07
N PHE A 34 -1.51 2.44 4.86
CA PHE A 34 -0.95 1.97 3.60
C PHE A 34 0.58 2.15 3.53
N ILE A 35 1.28 1.08 3.11
CA ILE A 35 2.71 1.06 2.81
C ILE A 35 2.89 0.93 1.29
N LEU A 36 3.44 1.98 0.67
CA LEU A 36 3.64 2.05 -0.79
C LEU A 36 4.82 1.17 -1.23
N GLY A 37 4.67 0.51 -2.38
CA GLY A 37 5.70 -0.36 -2.98
C GLY A 37 7.01 0.32 -3.39
N ASP A 38 7.07 1.66 -3.43
CA ASP A 38 8.28 2.43 -3.80
C ASP A 38 9.45 2.16 -2.85
N PHE A 39 9.14 2.00 -1.55
CA PHE A 39 10.11 1.66 -0.53
C PHE A 39 9.41 1.05 0.68
N PHE A 40 9.80 -0.18 1.00
CA PHE A 40 9.40 -0.84 2.23
C PHE A 40 10.52 -1.76 2.71
N VAL A 41 10.47 -2.10 3.99
CA VAL A 41 11.27 -3.16 4.60
C VAL A 41 10.32 -4.19 5.17
N ALA A 42 10.64 -5.47 4.95
CA ALA A 42 9.87 -6.58 5.47
C ALA A 42 10.78 -7.52 6.23
N GLU A 43 10.34 -7.92 7.42
CA GLU A 43 10.94 -9.02 8.15
C GLU A 43 10.37 -10.35 7.67
N SER A 44 10.96 -11.46 8.13
CA SER A 44 10.42 -12.79 7.86
C SER A 44 9.00 -12.91 8.40
N SER A 45 8.05 -13.17 7.50
CA SER A 45 6.63 -13.35 7.78
C SER A 45 6.03 -14.41 6.86
N PRO A 46 4.80 -14.91 7.11
CA PRO A 46 4.11 -15.80 6.17
C PRO A 46 3.47 -15.06 4.98
N CYS A 47 3.36 -13.73 5.03
CA CYS A 47 2.73 -12.94 3.97
C CYS A 47 3.55 -12.98 2.67
N ARG A 48 2.88 -13.17 1.52
CA ARG A 48 3.50 -13.22 0.19
C ARG A 48 2.69 -12.38 -0.79
N PHE A 49 3.34 -11.93 -1.87
CA PHE A 49 2.63 -11.32 -2.98
C PHE A 49 1.70 -12.33 -3.66
N ASP A 50 0.49 -11.90 -3.98
CA ASP A 50 -0.45 -12.70 -4.75
C ASP A 50 -0.03 -12.74 -6.23
N THR A 51 0.31 -13.92 -6.72
CA THR A 51 0.76 -14.09 -8.11
C THR A 51 -0.35 -13.87 -9.14
N LYS A 52 -1.61 -13.72 -8.70
CA LYS A 52 -2.73 -13.38 -9.58
C LYS A 52 -2.87 -11.87 -9.80
N MET A 53 -2.16 -11.06 -9.02
CA MET A 53 -2.20 -9.60 -9.10
C MET A 53 -0.97 -9.08 -9.84
N ALA A 54 -1.23 -8.23 -10.83
CA ALA A 54 -0.19 -7.58 -11.62
C ALA A 54 0.00 -6.09 -11.24
N LEU A 55 -0.96 -5.54 -10.49
CA LEU A 55 -1.00 -4.17 -9.98
C LEU A 55 -1.62 -4.17 -8.57
N LYS A 56 -1.39 -3.11 -7.79
CA LYS A 56 -1.90 -2.95 -6.41
C LYS A 56 -1.43 -4.06 -5.45
N GLU A 57 -0.32 -4.70 -5.78
CA GLU A 57 0.32 -5.74 -4.97
C GLU A 57 0.76 -5.22 -3.60
N ASP A 58 1.09 -3.93 -3.50
CA ASP A 58 1.44 -3.23 -2.26
C ASP A 58 0.23 -3.01 -1.34
N TYR A 59 -0.96 -2.77 -1.91
CA TYR A 59 -2.21 -2.73 -1.15
C TYR A 59 -2.53 -4.10 -0.56
N ASP A 60 -2.45 -5.16 -1.38
CA ASP A 60 -2.66 -6.54 -0.94
C ASP A 60 -1.65 -6.94 0.14
N TYR A 61 -0.37 -6.64 -0.06
CA TYR A 61 0.69 -6.98 0.86
C TYR A 61 0.57 -6.22 2.19
N THR A 62 0.13 -4.95 2.15
CA THR A 62 -0.18 -4.19 3.36
C THR A 62 -1.36 -4.79 4.11
N ALA A 63 -2.46 -5.10 3.41
CA ALA A 63 -3.64 -5.72 4.03
C ALA A 63 -3.31 -7.09 4.63
N ALA A 64 -2.49 -7.89 3.96
CA ALA A 64 -2.01 -9.17 4.48
C ALA A 64 -1.27 -9.02 5.81
N HIS A 65 -0.37 -8.02 5.93
CA HIS A 65 0.35 -7.77 7.19
C HIS A 65 -0.55 -7.20 8.28
N LEU A 66 -1.51 -6.35 7.93
CA LEU A 66 -2.50 -5.84 8.89
C LEU A 66 -3.39 -6.96 9.42
N ALA A 67 -3.81 -7.89 8.56
CA ALA A 67 -4.63 -9.04 8.94
C ALA A 67 -3.84 -10.05 9.80
N GLU A 68 -2.61 -10.38 9.40
CA GLU A 68 -1.78 -11.39 10.06
C GLU A 68 -1.16 -10.88 11.38
N HIS A 69 -0.66 -9.64 11.39
CA HIS A 69 0.14 -9.10 12.51
C HIS A 69 -0.58 -7.99 13.29
N GLY A 70 -1.75 -7.55 12.83
CA GLY A 70 -2.50 -6.46 13.47
C GLY A 70 -1.85 -5.08 13.37
N SER A 71 -0.70 -4.96 12.69
CA SER A 71 0.05 -3.71 12.57
C SER A 71 1.06 -3.72 11.41
N VAL A 72 1.28 -2.54 10.85
CA VAL A 72 2.43 -2.19 10.02
C VAL A 72 3.15 -1.00 10.66
N LEU A 73 4.26 -0.52 10.11
CA LEU A 73 4.91 0.71 10.58
C LEU A 73 5.13 1.66 9.42
N ARG A 74 4.64 2.90 9.52
CA ARG A 74 4.98 3.95 8.58
C ARG A 74 5.75 5.06 9.28
N CYS A 75 6.97 5.32 8.83
CA CYS A 75 7.73 6.50 9.24
C CYS A 75 7.27 7.69 8.39
N ASN A 76 6.53 8.62 9.02
CA ASN A 76 6.00 9.79 8.33
C ASN A 76 7.04 10.93 8.19
N ARG A 77 8.24 10.74 8.75
CA ARG A 77 9.35 11.71 8.68
C ARG A 77 10.43 11.35 7.66
N LEU A 78 10.32 10.18 7.03
CA LEU A 78 11.12 9.81 5.89
C LEU A 78 10.28 9.92 4.62
N ILE A 79 10.82 10.61 3.62
CA ILE A 79 10.17 10.84 2.33
C ILE A 79 11.10 10.35 1.24
N ILE A 80 10.59 9.43 0.44
CA ILE A 80 11.30 8.87 -0.70
C ILE A 80 10.74 9.47 -1.99
N ARG A 81 11.64 9.93 -2.86
CA ARG A 81 11.29 10.40 -4.20
C ARG A 81 11.82 9.40 -5.23
N ALA A 82 11.01 8.40 -5.53
CA ALA A 82 11.30 7.44 -6.59
C ALA A 82 10.66 7.89 -7.92
N LYS A 83 11.32 7.59 -9.04
CA LYS A 83 10.69 7.66 -10.36
C LYS A 83 9.86 6.38 -10.57
N HIS A 84 8.73 6.25 -9.89
CA HIS A 84 7.93 5.01 -9.93
C HIS A 84 6.81 5.06 -10.99
N ALA A 85 6.14 6.21 -11.12
CA ALA A 85 4.95 6.34 -11.95
C ALA A 85 5.24 6.48 -13.45
N THR A 86 6.47 6.85 -13.82
CA THR A 86 6.86 7.20 -15.20
C THR A 86 8.04 6.38 -15.72
N ASN A 87 8.57 5.44 -14.94
CA ASN A 87 9.68 4.62 -15.40
C ASN A 87 9.20 3.65 -16.49
N ALA A 88 10.06 3.37 -17.46
CA ALA A 88 9.74 2.38 -18.48
C ALA A 88 9.78 0.96 -17.86
N GLY A 89 8.78 0.13 -18.17
CA GLY A 89 8.66 -1.23 -17.64
C GLY A 89 7.82 -1.34 -16.36
N GLY A 90 7.85 -2.51 -15.72
CA GLY A 90 7.11 -2.79 -14.48
C GLY A 90 5.61 -2.46 -14.59
N ALA A 91 5.05 -1.90 -13.51
CA ALA A 91 3.64 -1.50 -13.45
C ALA A 91 3.23 -0.53 -14.58
N VAL A 92 4.14 0.31 -15.08
CA VAL A 92 3.84 1.24 -16.18
C VAL A 92 3.60 0.51 -17.50
N ALA A 93 4.31 -0.59 -17.75
CA ALA A 93 4.09 -1.43 -18.94
C ALA A 93 2.83 -2.30 -18.82
N THR A 94 2.49 -2.72 -17.59
CA THR A 94 1.29 -3.52 -17.30
C THR A 94 0.00 -2.69 -17.36
N ARG A 95 0.07 -1.38 -17.08
CA ARG A 95 -1.08 -0.48 -17.18
C ARG A 95 -1.54 -0.37 -18.63
N ASP A 96 -2.74 -0.87 -18.88
CA ASP A 96 -3.41 -0.65 -20.14
C ASP A 96 -3.92 0.80 -20.20
N LYS A 97 -3.90 1.41 -21.40
CA LYS A 97 -4.38 2.79 -21.57
C LYS A 97 -5.88 2.95 -21.26
N LYS A 98 -6.63 1.86 -21.18
CA LYS A 98 -8.08 1.85 -20.90
C LYS A 98 -8.40 1.58 -19.41
N GLY A 99 -7.41 1.27 -18.58
CA GLY A 99 -7.55 0.99 -17.15
C GLY A 99 -8.27 -0.33 -16.80
N GLU A 100 -8.42 -1.25 -17.75
CA GLU A 100 -9.02 -2.56 -17.53
C GLU A 100 -8.20 -3.39 -16.53
N GLU A 101 -6.87 -3.34 -16.61
CA GLU A 101 -6.02 -4.10 -15.71
C GLU A 101 -6.05 -3.53 -14.29
N GLU A 102 -6.09 -2.20 -14.15
CA GLU A 102 -6.28 -1.54 -12.84
C GLU A 102 -7.62 -1.96 -12.21
N ARG A 103 -8.72 -1.93 -12.97
CA ARG A 103 -10.05 -2.36 -12.49
C ARG A 103 -10.08 -3.83 -12.10
N ARG A 104 -9.45 -4.71 -12.89
CA ARG A 104 -9.32 -6.14 -12.58
C ARG A 104 -8.62 -6.35 -11.24
N ASN A 105 -7.47 -5.70 -11.02
CA ASN A 105 -6.71 -5.84 -9.78
C ASN A 105 -7.46 -5.24 -8.59
N ILE A 106 -8.18 -4.12 -8.78
CA ILE A 106 -9.06 -3.55 -7.75
C ILE A 106 -10.18 -4.52 -7.37
N GLN A 107 -10.80 -5.19 -8.35
CA GLN A 107 -11.83 -6.19 -8.06
C GLN A 107 -11.28 -7.35 -7.24
N ILE A 108 -10.13 -7.91 -7.63
CA ILE A 108 -9.45 -8.96 -6.86
C ILE A 108 -9.19 -8.51 -5.42
N LEU A 109 -8.70 -7.28 -5.25
CA LEU A 109 -8.40 -6.69 -3.94
C LEU A 109 -9.67 -6.56 -3.07
N MET A 110 -10.77 -6.05 -3.64
CA MET A 110 -12.04 -5.88 -2.95
C MET A 110 -12.67 -7.22 -2.56
N ASP A 111 -12.58 -8.23 -3.44
CA ASP A 111 -13.11 -9.57 -3.17
C ASP A 111 -12.30 -10.29 -2.09
N LYS A 112 -10.97 -10.12 -2.10
CA LYS A 112 -10.05 -10.72 -1.14
C LYS A 112 -10.13 -10.08 0.24
N TRP A 113 -10.35 -8.76 0.29
CA TRP A 113 -10.37 -7.98 1.53
C TRP A 113 -11.67 -7.18 1.67
N PRO A 114 -12.81 -7.86 1.88
CA PRO A 114 -14.11 -7.21 1.90
C PRO A 114 -14.19 -6.16 3.03
N GLY A 115 -14.49 -4.92 2.66
CA GLY A 115 -14.61 -3.79 3.58
C GLY A 115 -13.30 -3.14 4.01
N ALA A 116 -12.14 -3.66 3.57
CA ALA A 116 -10.85 -3.03 3.85
C ALA A 116 -10.53 -1.87 2.91
N PHE A 117 -11.12 -1.85 1.71
CA PHE A 117 -10.84 -0.84 0.69
C PHE A 117 -12.10 -0.15 0.22
N MET A 118 -11.96 1.13 -0.13
CA MET A 118 -13.00 1.93 -0.77
C MET A 118 -12.50 2.57 -2.08
N PRO A 119 -13.38 2.77 -3.08
CA PRO A 119 -13.03 3.55 -4.27
C PRO A 119 -12.52 4.94 -3.91
N ASN A 120 -11.48 5.41 -4.60
CA ASN A 120 -11.00 6.77 -4.44
C ASN A 120 -11.96 7.76 -5.11
N GLY A 121 -12.59 8.65 -4.31
CA GLY A 121 -13.55 9.63 -4.83
C GLY A 121 -12.95 10.74 -5.71
N ARG A 122 -11.61 10.87 -5.77
CA ARG A 122 -10.92 11.92 -6.55
C ARG A 122 -10.16 11.39 -7.75
N ARG A 123 -9.65 10.16 -7.69
CA ARG A 123 -8.83 9.55 -8.74
C ARG A 123 -9.52 8.28 -9.23
N LYS A 124 -9.81 8.25 -10.54
CA LYS A 124 -10.43 7.10 -11.19
C LYS A 124 -9.47 5.89 -11.15
N ASP A 125 -10.04 4.68 -11.05
CA ASP A 125 -9.29 3.42 -11.07
C ASP A 125 -8.22 3.34 -9.94
N GLU A 126 -8.57 3.90 -8.77
CA GLU A 126 -7.79 3.83 -7.54
C GLU A 126 -8.66 3.51 -6.33
N VAL A 127 -8.01 3.02 -5.27
CA VAL A 127 -8.64 2.68 -3.99
C VAL A 127 -7.87 3.30 -2.82
N ILE A 128 -8.55 3.38 -1.68
CA ILE A 128 -8.00 3.81 -0.40
C ILE A 128 -8.20 2.65 0.59
N LEU A 129 -7.14 2.32 1.32
CA LEU A 129 -7.14 1.41 2.47
C LEU A 129 -7.53 2.19 3.74
#